data_AF-A0A0G1UYB7-F1
#
_entry.id   AF-A0A0G1UYB7-F1
#
_cell.length_a   1.000
_cell.length_b   1.000
_cell.length_c   1.000
_cell.angle_alpha   90.00
_cell.angle_beta   90.00
_cell.angle_gamma   90.00
#
_symmetry.space_group_name_H-M   'P 1'
#
loop_
_entity.id
_entity.type
_entity.pdbx_description
1 polymer ?
#
loop_
_entity_poly.entity_id
_entity_poly.type
_entity_poly.pdbx_seq_one_letter_code
_entity_poly.pdbx_strand_id
1 'polypeptide(L)'
;MTTVITAAVLAARLIIALGFLPTAVAEDKNPSDPAPKAVQIVVTAYSSSPDETDSTPFITASGKTTGDGILANNCLPFGTEVKIPELFGEKIFVVEDRKHSRYSCNWLDVWYPTKAEAKKFGIKKEIEALVF
;
A
#
# COMPACT_ATOMS: atom_id res chain seq x y z
N MET A 1 11.88 -29.10 -68.31
CA MET A 1 11.62 -29.79 -67.03
C MET A 1 12.80 -29.50 -66.12
N THR A 2 12.77 -28.41 -65.31
CA THR A 2 12.43 -28.37 -63.85
C THR A 2 13.28 -29.35 -63.04
N THR A 3 13.95 -29.05 -61.92
CA THR A 3 14.13 -27.92 -60.98
C THR A 3 15.46 -28.26 -60.24
N VAL A 4 16.10 -27.41 -59.43
CA VAL A 4 16.06 -27.44 -57.95
C VAL A 4 16.86 -26.23 -57.44
N ILE A 5 16.28 -25.48 -56.50
CA ILE A 5 16.89 -24.37 -55.76
C ILE A 5 17.11 -24.79 -54.29
N THR A 6 18.34 -24.51 -53.86
CA THR A 6 19.01 -24.21 -52.57
C THR A 6 18.24 -24.06 -51.23
N ALA A 7 19.02 -24.34 -50.15
CA ALA A 7 19.07 -23.75 -48.79
C ALA A 7 18.60 -24.67 -47.63
N ALA A 8 19.48 -25.29 -46.82
CA ALA A 8 20.34 -24.75 -45.73
C ALA A 8 19.56 -24.30 -44.48
N VAL A 9 19.76 -24.94 -43.30
CA VAL A 9 19.86 -24.32 -41.95
C VAL A 9 20.46 -25.34 -40.95
N LEU A 10 21.46 -24.87 -40.19
CA LEU A 10 22.18 -25.48 -39.07
C LEU A 10 21.28 -25.60 -37.82
N ALA A 11 21.14 -26.79 -37.25
CA ALA A 11 20.31 -27.05 -36.07
C ALA A 11 20.99 -26.56 -34.77
N ALA A 12 20.33 -25.62 -34.09
CA ALA A 12 20.72 -25.11 -32.77
C ALA A 12 20.46 -26.15 -31.67
N ARG A 13 21.40 -26.24 -30.72
CA ARG A 13 21.35 -27.18 -29.59
C ARG A 13 20.37 -26.74 -28.50
N LEU A 14 19.54 -27.70 -28.13
CA LEU A 14 18.73 -27.89 -26.93
C LEU A 14 19.32 -27.26 -25.63
N ILE A 15 18.63 -26.27 -25.06
CA ILE A 15 18.51 -26.08 -23.61
C ILE A 15 17.05 -25.74 -23.29
N ILE A 16 16.39 -26.67 -22.63
CA ILE A 16 15.08 -26.51 -22.00
C ILE A 16 15.33 -25.72 -20.70
N ALA A 17 14.87 -24.47 -20.66
CA ALA A 17 14.64 -23.77 -19.40
C ALA A 17 13.12 -23.56 -19.30
N LEU A 18 12.49 -24.42 -18.51
CA LEU A 18 11.11 -24.31 -18.05
C LEU A 18 10.85 -22.88 -17.58
N GLY A 19 9.78 -22.30 -18.11
CA GLY A 19 9.33 -20.97 -17.74
C GLY A 19 9.02 -20.87 -16.26
N PHE A 20 9.55 -19.81 -15.66
CA PHE A 20 8.91 -19.14 -14.54
C PHE A 20 9.28 -17.66 -14.67
N LEU A 21 8.62 -16.97 -15.60
CA LEU A 21 8.43 -15.53 -15.45
C LEU A 21 7.61 -15.37 -14.17
N PRO A 22 7.97 -14.46 -13.24
CA PRO A 22 7.07 -14.17 -12.14
C PRO A 22 5.81 -13.57 -12.75
N THR A 23 4.75 -14.36 -12.84
CA THR A 23 3.41 -13.87 -13.09
C THR A 23 3.14 -12.85 -11.99
N ALA A 24 3.16 -11.56 -12.33
CA ALA A 24 2.48 -10.57 -11.53
C ALA A 24 1.05 -11.08 -11.41
N VAL A 25 0.69 -11.55 -10.21
CA VAL A 25 -0.68 -11.91 -9.89
C VAL A 25 -1.45 -10.59 -10.01
N ALA A 26 -2.02 -10.36 -11.18
CA ALA A 26 -3.04 -9.34 -11.34
C ALA A 26 -4.18 -9.80 -10.44
N GLU A 27 -4.34 -9.08 -9.34
CA GLU A 27 -5.44 -9.22 -8.41
C GLU A 27 -6.75 -9.22 -9.23
N ASP A 28 -7.49 -10.33 -9.19
CA ASP A 28 -8.78 -10.49 -9.87
C ASP A 28 -9.82 -9.63 -9.16
N LYS A 29 -9.72 -8.30 -9.33
CA LYS A 29 -10.72 -7.37 -8.84
C LYS A 29 -11.96 -7.54 -9.71
N ASN A 30 -13.02 -8.04 -9.10
CA ASN A 30 -14.33 -8.21 -9.72
C ASN A 30 -14.73 -6.88 -10.40
N PRO A 31 -15.11 -6.87 -11.70
CA PRO A 31 -15.40 -5.63 -12.44
C PRO A 31 -16.49 -4.71 -11.85
N SER A 32 -17.22 -5.20 -10.83
CA SER A 32 -18.24 -4.44 -10.10
C SER A 32 -17.71 -3.66 -8.89
N ASP A 33 -16.46 -3.84 -8.49
CA ASP A 33 -15.90 -3.09 -7.36
C ASP A 33 -15.79 -1.60 -7.74
N PRO A 34 -16.26 -0.70 -6.88
CA PRO A 34 -16.17 0.72 -7.16
C PRO A 34 -14.71 1.12 -7.36
N ALA A 35 -14.46 1.89 -8.42
CA ALA A 35 -13.12 2.42 -8.66
C ALA A 35 -12.66 3.25 -7.45
N PRO A 36 -11.37 3.15 -7.05
CA PRO A 36 -10.88 3.90 -5.91
C PRO A 36 -11.00 5.40 -6.13
N LYS A 37 -11.34 6.13 -5.07
CA LYS A 37 -11.39 7.59 -5.07
C LYS A 37 -10.01 8.15 -4.77
N ALA A 38 -9.43 8.87 -5.73
CA ALA A 38 -8.21 9.64 -5.53
C ALA A 38 -8.48 10.92 -4.72
N VAL A 39 -7.69 11.17 -3.68
CA VAL A 39 -7.78 12.35 -2.82
C VAL A 39 -6.39 12.89 -2.47
N GLN A 40 -6.26 14.22 -2.40
CA GLN A 40 -5.05 14.87 -1.89
C GLN A 40 -5.09 14.96 -0.37
N ILE A 41 -4.01 14.53 0.28
CA ILE A 41 -3.92 14.43 1.73
C ILE A 41 -2.56 14.89 2.27
N VAL A 42 -2.53 15.11 3.58
CA VAL A 42 -1.30 15.23 4.35
C VAL A 42 -1.07 13.91 5.09
N VAL A 43 0.10 13.30 4.87
CA VAL A 43 0.50 12.04 5.52
C VAL A 43 1.52 12.37 6.61
N THR A 44 1.22 11.91 7.82
CA THR A 44 2.14 11.92 8.96
C THR A 44 2.40 10.49 9.43
N ALA A 45 3.28 10.34 10.41
CA ALA A 45 3.48 9.08 11.10
C ALA A 45 3.35 9.25 12.61
N TYR A 46 2.83 8.22 13.27
CA TYR A 46 2.76 8.11 14.72
C TYR A 46 3.32 6.75 15.17
N SER A 47 3.55 6.60 16.47
CA SER A 47 3.97 5.34 17.06
C SER A 47 3.20 5.09 18.35
N SER A 48 3.06 3.82 18.72
CA SER A 48 2.48 3.38 20.00
C SER A 48 3.40 3.63 21.20
N SER A 49 4.22 4.68 21.15
CA SER A 49 5.11 5.01 22.25
C SER A 49 4.25 5.48 23.43
N PRO A 50 4.40 4.90 24.65
CA PRO A 50 3.53 5.21 25.79
C PRO A 50 3.55 6.69 26.21
N ASP A 51 4.57 7.45 25.80
CA ASP A 51 4.67 8.89 26.00
C ASP A 51 3.77 9.73 25.07
N GLU A 52 3.09 9.10 24.12
CA GLU A 52 2.18 9.75 23.15
C GLU A 52 0.73 9.21 23.21
N THR A 53 0.47 8.20 24.05
CA THR A 53 -0.81 7.46 24.12
C THR A 53 -1.32 7.38 25.54
N ASP A 54 -2.59 7.02 25.71
CA ASP A 54 -3.21 6.84 27.03
C ASP A 54 -2.75 5.53 27.70
N SER A 55 -3.51 5.01 28.67
CA SER A 55 -3.19 3.76 29.35
C SER A 55 -3.12 2.52 28.45
N THR A 56 -3.46 2.61 27.16
CA THR A 56 -3.51 1.49 26.20
C THR A 56 -2.78 1.79 24.87
N PRO A 57 -1.44 1.97 24.88
CA PRO A 57 -0.63 2.37 23.71
C PRO A 57 -0.80 1.51 22.45
N PHE A 58 -1.17 0.25 22.63
CA PHE A 58 -1.21 -0.75 21.55
C PHE A 58 -2.62 -1.11 21.11
N ILE A 59 -3.65 -0.40 21.57
CA ILE A 59 -5.05 -0.62 21.19
C ILE A 59 -5.52 0.56 20.34
N THR A 60 -5.95 0.31 19.11
CA THR A 60 -6.51 1.32 18.23
C THR A 60 -7.92 1.71 18.64
N ALA A 61 -8.44 2.83 18.11
CA ALA A 61 -9.83 3.23 18.34
C ALA A 61 -10.89 2.21 17.87
N SER A 62 -10.54 1.31 16.95
CA SER A 62 -11.40 0.17 16.56
C SER A 62 -11.32 -1.04 17.50
N GLY A 63 -10.43 -1.00 18.51
CA GLY A 63 -10.21 -2.07 19.47
C GLY A 63 -9.21 -3.15 19.02
N LYS A 64 -8.50 -2.94 17.90
CA LYS A 64 -7.48 -3.88 17.39
C LYS A 64 -6.10 -3.56 17.95
N THR A 65 -5.19 -4.53 17.87
CA THR A 65 -3.78 -4.28 18.21
C THR A 65 -3.12 -3.47 17.10
N THR A 66 -2.37 -2.42 17.49
CA THR A 66 -1.58 -1.60 16.57
C THR A 66 -0.53 -2.44 15.84
N GLY A 67 -0.24 -2.11 14.59
CA GLY A 67 0.68 -2.88 13.77
C GLY A 67 0.85 -2.32 12.37
N ASP A 68 1.74 -2.95 11.61
CA ASP A 68 2.02 -2.54 10.24
C ASP A 68 0.76 -2.61 9.37
N GLY A 69 0.55 -1.58 8.54
CA GLY A 69 -0.65 -1.46 7.71
C GLY A 69 -1.84 -0.77 8.39
N ILE A 70 -1.72 -0.36 9.66
CA ILE A 70 -2.75 0.46 10.31
C ILE A 70 -2.53 1.94 10.04
N LEU A 71 -3.64 2.65 9.82
CA LEU A 71 -3.67 4.11 9.70
C LEU A 71 -4.74 4.74 10.58
N ALA A 72 -4.51 6.01 10.94
CA ALA A 72 -5.46 6.85 11.65
C ALA A 72 -6.07 7.93 10.74
N ASN A 73 -7.40 8.06 10.76
CA ASN A 73 -8.13 9.14 10.09
C ASN A 73 -9.45 9.44 10.83
N ASN A 74 -9.87 10.70 10.88
CA ASN A 74 -11.04 11.12 11.67
C ASN A 74 -12.40 10.99 10.94
N CYS A 75 -12.41 10.82 9.62
CA CYS A 75 -13.63 10.94 8.82
C CYS A 75 -13.92 9.71 7.96
N LEU A 76 -12.91 8.88 7.68
CA LEU A 76 -13.10 7.60 7.02
C LEU A 76 -13.63 6.56 8.01
N PRO A 77 -14.61 5.73 7.61
CA PRO A 77 -15.06 4.59 8.40
C PRO A 77 -13.90 3.68 8.81
N PHE A 78 -14.06 2.96 9.91
CA PHE A 78 -13.11 1.88 10.21
C PHE A 78 -13.21 0.78 9.16
N GLY A 79 -12.08 0.15 8.85
CA GLY A 79 -11.98 -0.87 7.81
C GLY A 79 -11.80 -0.31 6.39
N THR A 80 -11.86 1.01 6.19
CA THR A 80 -11.57 1.62 4.88
C THR A 80 -10.13 1.31 4.47
N GLU A 81 -9.97 0.82 3.25
CA GLU A 81 -8.67 0.53 2.66
C GLU A 81 -8.14 1.77 1.93
N VAL A 82 -6.86 2.07 2.15
CA VAL A 82 -6.18 3.21 1.57
C VAL A 82 -4.83 2.79 1.04
N LYS A 83 -4.55 3.15 -0.21
CA LYS A 83 -3.25 2.99 -0.84
C LYS A 83 -2.60 4.36 -1.04
N ILE A 84 -1.30 4.45 -0.77
CA ILE A 84 -0.52 5.69 -0.93
C ILE A 84 0.69 5.37 -1.84
N PRO A 85 0.49 5.36 -3.17
CA PRO A 85 1.47 4.81 -4.11
C PRO A 85 2.84 5.50 -4.05
N GLU A 86 2.86 6.83 -3.94
CA GLU A 86 4.09 7.62 -3.93
C GLU A 86 5.02 7.28 -2.75
N LEU A 87 4.44 6.90 -1.61
CA LEU A 87 5.20 6.66 -0.38
C LEU A 87 5.43 5.17 -0.09
N PHE A 88 4.49 4.31 -0.44
CA PHE A 88 4.50 2.90 -0.04
C PHE A 88 4.18 1.91 -1.18
N GLY A 89 4.10 2.38 -2.43
CA GLY A 89 3.85 1.54 -3.60
C GLY A 89 2.52 0.81 -3.53
N GLU A 90 2.56 -0.51 -3.60
CA GLU A 90 1.38 -1.39 -3.65
C GLU A 90 0.76 -1.67 -2.28
N LYS A 91 1.33 -1.13 -1.19
CA LYS A 91 0.86 -1.41 0.16
C LYS A 91 -0.52 -0.82 0.42
N ILE A 92 -1.41 -1.67 0.95
CA ILE A 92 -2.71 -1.28 1.47
C ILE A 92 -2.62 -1.03 2.96
N PHE A 93 -3.21 0.08 3.40
CA PHE A 93 -3.41 0.43 4.79
C PHE A 93 -4.89 0.36 5.12
N VAL A 94 -5.22 0.09 6.38
CA VAL A 94 -6.60 0.01 6.86
C VAL A 94 -6.81 1.06 7.95
N VAL A 95 -7.91 1.81 7.84
CA VAL A 95 -8.35 2.76 8.86
C VAL A 95 -8.82 1.98 10.08
N GLU A 96 -8.00 1.96 11.12
CA GLU A 96 -8.33 1.30 12.40
C GLU A 96 -8.22 2.25 13.58
N ASP A 97 -7.68 3.45 13.37
CA ASP A 97 -7.44 4.39 14.45
C ASP A 97 -7.92 5.81 14.14
N ARG A 98 -7.90 6.68 15.16
CA ARG A 98 -8.32 8.09 15.07
C ARG A 98 -7.19 9.03 15.48
N LYS A 99 -7.17 10.22 14.86
CA LYS A 99 -6.29 11.31 15.28
C LYS A 99 -7.00 12.15 16.34
N HIS A 100 -6.25 13.04 17.00
CA HIS A 100 -6.85 14.09 17.79
C HIS A 100 -7.86 14.91 16.96
N SER A 101 -8.98 15.31 17.56
CA SER A 101 -10.08 16.05 16.93
C SER A 101 -9.71 17.37 16.23
N ARG A 102 -8.53 17.94 16.50
CA ARG A 102 -8.05 19.17 15.86
C ARG A 102 -7.64 18.98 14.39
N TYR A 103 -7.44 17.72 13.98
CA TYR A 103 -7.05 17.38 12.61
C TYR A 103 -8.29 17.10 11.74
N SER A 104 -8.29 17.70 10.55
CA SER A 104 -9.35 17.55 9.55
C SER A 104 -9.25 16.24 8.76
N CYS A 105 -10.28 15.95 7.96
CA CYS A 105 -10.43 14.69 7.21
C CYS A 105 -9.30 14.38 6.21
N ASN A 106 -8.58 15.40 5.74
CA ASN A 106 -7.49 15.27 4.77
C ASN A 106 -6.15 14.86 5.39
N TRP A 107 -6.12 14.47 6.67
CA TRP A 107 -4.92 13.97 7.35
C TRP A 107 -4.98 12.46 7.51
N LEU A 108 -3.92 11.77 7.08
CA LEU A 108 -3.66 10.37 7.42
C LEU A 108 -2.45 10.29 8.35
N ASP A 109 -2.52 9.40 9.33
CA ASP A 109 -1.38 9.05 10.19
C ASP A 109 -1.03 7.59 10.02
N VAL A 110 0.17 7.28 9.55
CA VAL A 110 0.63 5.91 9.36
C VAL A 110 1.33 5.43 10.63
N TRP A 111 0.98 4.23 11.09
CA TRP A 111 1.62 3.65 12.26
C TRP A 111 3.05 3.18 11.96
N TYR A 112 3.98 3.46 12.87
CA TYR A 112 5.34 2.93 12.87
C TYR A 112 5.67 2.27 14.22
N PRO A 113 6.55 1.26 14.25
CA PRO A 113 6.88 0.54 15.48
C PRO A 113 7.69 1.38 16.47
N THR A 114 8.42 2.41 15.99
CA THR A 114 9.18 3.31 16.87
C THR A 114 8.96 4.79 16.57
N LYS A 115 9.04 5.60 17.62
CA LYS A 115 8.98 7.07 17.53
C LYS A 115 10.10 7.65 16.66
N ALA A 116 11.27 7.02 16.66
CA ALA A 116 12.40 7.45 15.85
C ALA A 116 12.09 7.34 14.35
N GLU A 117 11.47 6.24 13.93
CA GLU A 117 11.06 6.05 12.53
C GLU A 117 9.92 6.99 12.14
N ALA A 118 8.92 7.17 13.01
CA ALA A 118 7.83 8.12 12.78
C ALA A 118 8.37 9.56 12.59
N LYS A 119 9.32 9.98 13.43
CA LYS A 119 10.00 11.28 13.29
C LYS A 119 10.82 11.38 12.01
N LYS A 120 11.53 10.32 11.63
CA LYS A 120 12.33 10.28 10.40
C LYS A 120 11.44 10.38 9.15
N PHE A 121 10.26 9.78 9.19
CA PHE A 121 9.27 9.87 8.11
C PHE A 121 8.82 11.33 7.90
N GLY A 122 8.49 12.02 9.00
CA GLY A 122 8.12 13.44 8.99
C GLY A 122 6.74 13.71 8.41
N ILE A 123 6.53 14.91 7.86
CA ILE A 123 5.25 15.32 7.26
C ILE A 123 5.40 15.33 5.74
N LYS A 124 4.51 14.65 5.04
CA LYS A 124 4.38 14.68 3.58
C LYS A 124 3.08 15.36 3.21
N LYS A 125 3.14 16.37 2.35
CA LYS A 125 2.00 17.21 1.95
C LYS A 125 1.68 16.96 0.49
N GLU A 126 0.42 17.20 0.13
CA GLU A 126 -0.05 17.11 -1.27
C GLU A 126 0.15 15.71 -1.87
N ILE A 127 0.07 14.68 -1.02
CA ILE A 127 0.22 13.29 -1.43
C ILE A 127 -1.12 12.77 -1.95
N GLU A 128 -1.09 12.07 -3.07
CA GLU A 128 -2.26 11.36 -3.58
C GLU A 128 -2.45 10.03 -2.84
N ALA A 129 -3.67 9.83 -2.33
CA ALA A 129 -4.10 8.55 -1.78
C ALA A 129 -5.34 8.04 -2.52
N LEU A 130 -5.38 6.72 -2.71
CA LEU A 130 -6.48 5.99 -3.31
C LEU A 130 -7.29 5.33 -2.19
N VAL A 131 -8.55 5.73 -2.06
CA VAL A 131 -9.47 5.20 -1.04
C VAL A 131 -10.46 4.24 -1.71
N PHE A 132 -10.58 3.03 -1.18
CA PHE A 132 -11.46 1.98 -1.69
C PHE A 132 -12.73 1.87 -0.84
#